data_AF-A0A8J4H4E2-F1
#
_entry.id   AF-A0A8J4H4E2-F1
#
_cell.length_a   1.000
_cell.length_b   1.000
_cell.length_c   1.000
_cell.angle_alpha   90.00
_cell.angle_beta   90.00
_cell.angle_gamma   90.00
#
_symmetry.space_group_name_H-M   'P 1'
#
loop_
_entity.id
_entity.type
_entity.pdbx_description
1 polymer ?
#
loop_
_entity_poly.entity_id
_entity_poly.type
_entity_poly.pdbx_seq_one_letter_code
_entity_poly.pdbx_strand_id
1 'polypeptide(L)' 'MKKYTFELLQHSIPGFRERDHVIPAQSLTDAVRKFTRKHDLEEPAYWDEPFFETFIELTFTSGNGSVRYRIQW' A
#
# COMPACT_ATOMS: atom_id res chain seq x y z
N MET A 1 -10.46 14.90 -3.61
CA MET A 1 -9.26 14.08 -3.92
C MET A 1 -8.29 14.20 -2.77
N LYS A 2 -8.02 13.08 -2.08
CA LYS A 2 -7.11 13.01 -0.93
C LYS A 2 -5.73 12.53 -1.38
N LYS A 3 -4.70 12.79 -0.57
CA LYS A 3 -3.35 12.26 -0.79
C LYS A 3 -3.12 11.13 0.20
N TYR A 4 -2.82 9.94 -0.32
CA TYR A 4 -2.49 8.79 0.50
C TYR A 4 -0.98 8.58 0.50
N THR A 5 -0.37 8.59 1.67
CA THR A 5 1.08 8.37 1.83
C THR A 5 1.33 6.93 2.23
N PHE A 6 2.07 6.20 1.41
CA PHE A 6 2.50 4.82 1.61
C PHE A 6 3.93 4.86 2.12
N GLU A 7 4.14 4.57 3.40
CA GLU A 7 5.45 4.48 4.04
C GLU A 7 5.89 3.01 4.10
N LEU A 8 7.05 2.69 3.54
CA LEU A 8 7.52 1.29 3.54
C LEU A 8 8.01 0.92 4.93
N LEU A 9 7.37 -0.08 5.55
CA LEU A 9 7.77 -0.59 6.87
C LEU A 9 8.75 -1.76 6.75
N GLN A 10 8.48 -2.68 5.82
CA GLN A 10 9.26 -3.90 5.66
C GLN A 10 9.10 -4.46 4.25
N HIS A 11 10.16 -5.05 3.69
CA HIS A 11 10.07 -5.85 2.47
C HIS A 11 10.91 -7.12 2.57
N SER A 12 10.47 -8.16 1.87
CA SER A 12 11.20 -9.41 1.70
C SER A 12 11.54 -9.71 0.23
N ILE A 13 10.98 -8.94 -0.72
CA ILE A 13 11.25 -9.09 -2.15
C ILE A 13 12.72 -8.73 -2.44
N PRO A 14 13.54 -9.67 -2.97
CA PRO A 14 14.92 -9.40 -3.32
C PRO A 14 15.03 -8.32 -4.40
N GLY A 15 15.86 -7.31 -4.17
CA GLY A 15 16.06 -6.22 -5.14
C GLY A 15 14.94 -5.16 -5.19
N PHE A 16 13.93 -5.28 -4.33
CA PHE A 16 12.92 -4.23 -4.16
C PHE A 16 13.58 -2.95 -3.64
N ARG A 17 13.69 -1.94 -4.50
CA ARG A 17 14.35 -0.65 -4.23
C ARG A 17 13.33 0.47 -4.15
N GLU A 18 12.26 0.24 -3.42
CA GLU A 18 11.16 1.19 -3.35
C GLU A 18 11.11 1.94 -2.03
N ARG A 19 10.69 3.20 -2.11
CA ARG A 19 10.63 4.16 -1.01
C ARG A 19 9.17 4.48 -0.69
N ASP A 20 8.96 5.54 0.06
CA ASP A 20 7.64 6.08 0.34
C ASP A 20 6.98 6.64 -0.93
N HIS A 21 5.66 6.46 -1.05
CA HIS A 21 4.86 6.95 -2.17
C HIS A 21 3.73 7.86 -1.71
N VAL A 22 3.40 8.84 -2.55
CA VAL A 22 2.20 9.68 -2.36
C VAL A 22 1.29 9.46 -3.55
N ILE A 23 0.09 8.94 -3.31
CA ILE A 23 -0.89 8.60 -4.35
C ILE A 23 -2.13 9.50 -4.20
N PRO A 24 -2.43 10.36 -5.18
CA PRO A 24 -3.69 11.09 -5.22
C PRO A 24 -4.84 10.14 -5.64
N ALA A 25 -5.84 10.02 -4.78
CA ALA A 25 -6.98 9.12 -4.99
C ALA A 25 -8.29 9.69 -4.40
N GLN A 26 -9.41 9.10 -4.82
CA GLN A 26 -10.72 9.46 -4.28
C GLN A 26 -11.05 8.72 -2.96
N SER A 27 -10.47 7.53 -2.77
CA SER A 27 -10.62 6.69 -1.58
C SER A 27 -9.34 5.87 -1.35
N LEU A 28 -9.24 5.23 -0.17
CA LEU A 28 -8.14 4.32 0.16
C LEU A 28 -8.11 3.15 -0.84
N THR A 29 -9.27 2.61 -1.22
CA THR A 29 -9.39 1.52 -2.21
C THR A 29 -8.84 1.92 -3.57
N ASP A 30 -9.14 3.13 -4.04
CA ASP A 30 -8.58 3.62 -5.31
C ASP A 30 -7.06 3.85 -5.20
N ALA A 31 -6.56 4.29 -4.04
CA ALA A 31 -5.12 4.44 -3.80
C ALA A 31 -4.39 3.09 -3.83
N VAL A 32 -4.92 2.09 -3.12
CA VAL A 32 -4.42 0.71 -3.07
C VAL A 32 -4.41 0.09 -4.47
N ARG A 33 -5.50 0.21 -5.22
CA ARG A 33 -5.59 -0.30 -6.60
C ARG A 33 -4.59 0.36 -7.55
N LYS A 34 -4.36 1.66 -7.41
CA LYS A 34 -3.34 2.38 -8.20
C LYS A 34 -1.93 1.92 -7.84
N PHE A 35 -1.68 1.67 -6.55
CA PHE A 35 -0.40 1.15 -6.06
C PHE A 35 -0.14 -0.25 -6.63
N THR A 36 -1.05 -1.21 -6.41
CA THR A 36 -0.88 -2.60 -6.87
C THR A 36 -0.65 -2.69 -8.38
N ARG A 37 -1.41 -1.94 -9.19
CA ARG A 37 -1.21 -1.88 -10.65
C ARG A 37 0.15 -1.33 -11.06
N LYS A 38 0.67 -0.33 -10.34
CA LYS A 38 1.96 0.30 -10.66
C LYS A 38 3.13 -0.63 -10.34
N HIS A 39 3.00 -1.44 -9.30
CA HIS A 39 4.09 -2.24 -8.73
C HIS A 39 3.99 -3.74 -9.04
N ASP A 40 2.98 -4.16 -9.81
CA ASP A 40 2.72 -5.57 -10.13
C ASP A 40 2.63 -6.46 -8.87
N LEU A 41 1.90 -5.94 -7.87
CA LEU A 41 1.68 -6.58 -6.58
C LEU A 41 0.24 -7.05 -6.45
N GLU A 42 0.03 -8.08 -5.66
CA GLU A 42 -1.29 -8.54 -5.24
C GLU A 42 -1.74 -7.76 -3.99
N GLU A 43 -2.98 -7.27 -4.02
CA GLU A 43 -3.61 -6.65 -2.86
C GLU A 43 -4.00 -7.71 -1.81
N PRO A 44 -3.96 -7.37 -0.51
CA PRO A 44 -4.39 -8.30 0.53
C PRO A 44 -5.85 -8.71 0.34
N ALA A 45 -6.14 -9.99 0.57
CA ALA A 45 -7.47 -10.58 0.35
C ALA A 45 -8.60 -9.91 1.15
N TYR A 46 -8.27 -9.34 2.32
CA TYR A 46 -9.21 -8.62 3.19
C TYR A 46 -8.50 -7.45 3.86
N TRP A 47 -9.11 -6.27 3.80
CA TRP A 47 -8.71 -5.10 4.59
C TRP A 47 -9.88 -4.12 4.70
N ASP A 48 -10.06 -3.53 5.87
CA ASP A 48 -11.12 -2.55 6.15
C ASP A 48 -10.49 -1.20 6.49
N GLU A 49 -11.01 -0.12 5.92
CA GLU A 49 -10.59 1.24 6.28
C GLU A 49 -10.97 1.53 7.74
N PRO A 50 -10.00 1.76 8.64
CA PRO A 50 -10.31 2.04 10.03
C PRO A 50 -11.08 3.36 10.16
N PHE A 51 -12.16 3.35 10.96
CA PHE A 51 -13.09 4.47 11.06
C PHE A 51 -12.52 5.67 11.83
N PHE A 52 -11.61 5.43 12.77
CA PHE A 52 -11.05 6.47 13.66
C PHE A 52 -9.54 6.68 13.48
N GLU A 53 -8.82 5.71 12.90
CA GLU A 53 -7.39 5.83 12.67
C GLU A 53 -7.17 6.61 11.37
N THR A 54 -6.13 7.45 11.31
CA THR A 54 -5.74 8.16 10.08
C THR A 54 -4.74 7.37 9.24
N PHE A 55 -4.58 6.09 9.55
CA PHE A 55 -3.68 5.19 8.85
C PHE A 55 -4.18 3.74 8.89
N ILE A 56 -3.66 2.93 7.97
CA ILE A 56 -3.80 1.47 7.96
C ILE A 56 -2.45 0.86 7.62
N GLU A 57 -2.18 -0.35 8.07
CA GLU A 57 -1.03 -1.12 7.59
C GLU A 57 -1.48 -2.26 6.69
N LEU A 58 -0.95 -2.28 5.47
CA LEU A 58 -1.27 -3.31 4.48
C LEU A 58 -0.01 -4.08 4.09
N THR A 59 -0.16 -5.39 3.98
CA THR A 59 0.87 -6.27 3.42
C THR A 59 0.43 -6.69 2.02
N PHE A 60 1.26 -6.37 1.04
CA PHE A 60 1.11 -6.76 -0.35
C PHE A 60 2.03 -7.94 -0.64
N THR A 61 1.61 -8.83 -1.53
CA THR A 61 2.37 -10.01 -1.91
C THR A 61 2.73 -10.00 -3.38
N SER A 62 3.79 -10.71 -3.73
CA SER A 62 4.17 -11.05 -5.10
C SER A 62 4.80 -12.44 -5.06
N GLY A 63 4.89 -13.13 -6.20
CA GLY A 63 5.45 -14.49 -6.27
C GLY A 63 6.86 -14.65 -5.65
N ASN A 64 7.57 -13.53 -5.44
CA ASN A 64 8.92 -13.48 -4.89
C ASN A 64 9.02 -12.93 -3.45
N GLY A 65 7.88 -12.66 -2.78
CA GLY A 65 7.88 -12.18 -1.39
C GLY A 65 6.73 -11.24 -1.06
N SER A 66 6.94 -10.39 -0.07
CA SER A 66 5.95 -9.44 0.44
C SER A 66 6.54 -8.08 0.75
N VAL A 67 5.69 -7.06 0.74
CA VAL A 67 6.00 -5.69 1.15
C VAL A 67 4.91 -5.18 2.08
N ARG A 68 5.29 -4.61 3.22
CA ARG A 68 4.38 -4.04 4.21
C ARG A 68 4.51 -2.54 4.21
N TYR A 69 3.39 -1.86 4.04
CA TYR A 69 3.30 -0.41 4.02
C TYR A 69 2.34 0.08 5.10
N ARG A 70 2.67 1.23 5.69
CA ARG A 70 1.72 2.07 6.41
C ARG A 70 1.15 3.10 5.46
N ILE A 71 -0.17 3.17 5.35
CA ILE A 71 -0.88 4.07 4.45
C ILE A 71 -1.62 5.09 5.28
N GLN A 72 -1.35 6.38 5.10
CA GLN A 72 -1.94 7.50 5.86
C GLN A 72 -2.74 8.43 4.95
N TRP A 73 -3.79 9.10 5.46
CA TRP A 73 -4.67 10.01 4.67
C TRP A 73 -5.09 11.30 5.38
#